data_AF-A6NY61-F1
#
_entry.id   AF-A6NY61-F1
#
_cell.length_a   1.000
_cell.length_b   1.000
_cell.length_c   1.000
_cell.angle_alpha   90.00
_cell.angle_beta   90.00
_cell.angle_gamma   90.00
#
_symmetry.space_group_name_H-M   'P 1'
#
loop_
_entity.id
_entity.type
_entity.pdbx_description
1 polymer ?
#
loop_
_entity_poly.entity_id
_entity_poly.type
_entity_poly.pdbx_seq_one_letter_code
_entity_poly.pdbx_strand_id
1 'polypeptide(L)'
;MVSSMQVTDELLYRYAPMAENLWISQLPSDEQIPVHNFSKRFEKRMRKLIKDQRRSPSMRHFILMTKRVAAIALVISVLSFSCLMTVEAYRVKFIEIVTEVFNNTINFIITPKDSSGTGHVEDVIFGYLPEDLVEIDRLEMSYDQGLTVTYADPDGKLLDIYVEVISGQSVTDISINVEGAVVSNIMINGNEATAYTGADYAYLMWEDKDCLILITSELPYEETIKVAQNIQLIR
;
A
#
# COMPACT_ATOMS: atom_id res chain seq x y z
N MET A 1 4.49 40.38 81.75
CA MET A 1 5.84 40.00 81.26
C MET A 1 5.64 38.80 80.34
N VAL A 2 5.55 39.02 79.03
CA VAL A 2 5.35 37.93 78.05
C VAL A 2 6.74 37.52 77.56
N SER A 3 7.17 36.32 77.93
CA SER A 3 8.44 35.75 77.48
C SER A 3 8.33 35.41 75.99
N SER A 4 9.20 35.99 75.15
CA SER A 4 9.29 35.63 73.73
C SER A 4 9.92 34.25 73.59
N MET A 5 9.14 33.27 73.14
CA MET A 5 9.64 31.93 72.87
C MET A 5 10.63 31.98 71.68
N GLN A 6 11.90 31.67 71.93
CA GLN A 6 12.91 31.55 70.88
C GLN A 6 12.85 30.15 70.28
N VAL A 7 12.59 30.05 68.97
CA VAL A 7 12.62 28.78 68.24
C VAL A 7 14.08 28.48 67.88
N THR A 8 14.65 27.45 68.50
CA THR A 8 16.01 26.96 68.19
C THR A 8 15.98 25.84 67.16
N ASP A 9 17.08 25.66 66.41
CA ASP A 9 17.23 24.60 65.40
C ASP A 9 16.98 23.19 65.97
N GLU A 10 17.37 22.95 67.22
CA GLU A 10 17.14 21.67 67.90
C GLU A 10 15.63 21.42 68.15
N LEU A 11 14.86 22.46 68.48
CA LEU A 11 13.40 22.37 68.57
C LEU A 11 12.79 22.14 67.19
N LEU A 12 13.30 22.79 66.14
CA LEU A 12 12.84 22.56 64.77
C LEU A 12 13.06 21.12 64.34
N TYR A 13 14.26 20.55 64.50
CA TYR A 13 14.54 19.16 64.14
C TYR A 13 13.66 18.16 64.91
N ARG A 14 13.37 18.45 66.19
CA ARG A 14 12.54 17.58 67.03
C ARG A 14 11.07 17.59 66.63
N TYR A 15 10.53 18.76 66.29
CA TYR A 15 9.09 18.93 66.06
C TYR A 15 8.69 18.98 64.58
N ALA A 16 9.62 19.21 63.65
CA ALA A 16 9.36 19.15 62.21
C ALA A 16 8.72 17.82 61.75
N PRO A 17 9.22 16.63 62.12
CA PRO A 17 8.58 15.37 61.72
C PRO A 17 7.20 15.18 62.38
N MET A 18 6.97 15.76 63.57
CA MET A 18 5.65 15.74 64.19
C MET A 18 4.67 16.66 63.45
N ALA A 19 5.11 17.85 63.05
CA ALA A 19 4.31 18.77 62.25
C ALA A 19 4.01 18.19 60.86
N GLU A 20 4.99 17.53 60.22
CA GLU A 20 4.82 16.83 58.95
C GLU A 20 3.76 15.72 59.05
N ASN A 21 3.89 14.83 60.04
CA ASN A 21 2.89 13.78 60.26
C ASN A 21 1.51 14.35 60.56
N LEU A 22 1.44 15.45 61.31
CA LEU A 22 0.19 16.12 61.64
C LEU A 22 -0.44 16.76 60.40
N TRP A 23 0.35 17.42 59.54
CA TRP A 23 -0.12 17.94 58.26
C TRP A 23 -0.56 16.83 57.29
N ILE A 24 0.19 15.73 57.20
CA ILE A 24 -0.19 14.57 56.38
C ILE A 24 -1.49 13.95 56.89
N SER A 25 -1.66 13.84 58.21
CA SER A 25 -2.88 13.28 58.81
C SER A 25 -4.14 14.14 58.58
N GLN A 26 -3.96 15.42 58.24
CA GLN A 26 -5.05 16.34 57.91
C GLN A 26 -5.41 16.33 56.41
N LEU A 27 -4.59 15.70 55.57
CA LEU A 27 -4.91 15.56 54.16
C LEU A 27 -6.04 14.54 53.98
N PRO A 28 -6.95 14.77 53.01
CA PRO A 28 -7.97 13.79 52.67
C PRO A 28 -7.31 12.47 52.26
N SER A 29 -7.92 11.35 52.65
CA SER A 29 -7.50 10.01 52.19
C SER A 29 -7.50 9.96 50.66
N ASP A 30 -6.62 9.14 50.04
CA ASP A 30 -6.51 9.01 48.58
C ASP A 30 -7.87 8.72 47.90
N GLU A 31 -8.79 8.05 48.61
CA GLU A 31 -10.16 7.74 48.15
C GLU A 31 -11.06 8.98 48.01
N GLN A 32 -10.74 10.08 48.70
CA GLN A 32 -11.49 11.34 48.67
C GLN A 32 -10.94 12.34 47.64
N ILE A 33 -9.83 12.01 46.97
CA ILE A 33 -9.22 12.85 45.94
C ILE A 33 -9.98 12.61 44.62
N PRO A 34 -10.59 13.64 44.01
CA PRO A 34 -11.30 13.47 42.75
C PRO A 34 -10.33 13.05 41.64
N VAL A 35 -10.69 12.02 40.88
CA VAL A 35 -9.91 11.56 39.72
C VAL A 35 -9.90 12.66 38.66
N HIS A 36 -8.80 13.41 38.60
CA HIS A 36 -8.64 14.51 37.65
C HIS A 36 -8.04 13.98 36.34
N ASN A 37 -8.86 13.97 35.28
CA ASN A 37 -8.41 13.61 33.94
C ASN A 37 -7.71 14.79 33.26
N PHE A 38 -6.38 14.71 33.15
CA PHE A 38 -5.62 15.72 32.43
C PHE A 38 -5.85 15.65 30.93
N SER A 39 -5.62 16.77 30.22
CA SER A 39 -5.66 16.75 28.75
C SER A 39 -4.59 15.80 28.19
N LYS A 40 -4.89 15.14 27.06
CA LYS A 40 -3.94 14.28 26.34
C LYS A 40 -2.60 14.98 26.06
N ARG A 41 -2.62 16.30 25.80
CA ARG A 41 -1.41 17.12 25.58
C ARG A 41 -0.56 17.23 26.85
N PHE A 42 -1.19 17.43 28.00
CA PHE A 42 -0.50 17.51 29.29
C PHE A 42 0.15 16.18 29.65
N GLU A 43 -0.59 15.06 29.55
CA GLU A 43 -0.04 13.74 29.82
C GLU A 43 1.16 13.39 28.93
N LYS A 44 1.10 13.73 27.63
CA LYS A 44 2.19 13.49 26.70
C LYS A 44 3.45 14.28 27.07
N ARG A 45 3.30 15.50 27.61
CA ARG A 45 4.41 16.29 28.14
C ARG A 45 4.97 15.68 29.42
N MET A 46 4.09 15.27 30.35
CA MET A 46 4.49 14.65 31.60
C MET A 46 5.26 13.35 31.37
N ARG A 47 4.79 12.48 30.48
CA ARG A 47 5.48 11.24 30.10
C ARG A 47 6.86 11.50 29.50
N LYS A 48 7.04 12.56 28.71
CA LYS A 48 8.36 12.95 28.18
C LYS A 48 9.31 13.37 29.30
N LEU A 49 8.85 14.23 30.21
CA LEU A 49 9.67 14.70 31.34
C LEU A 49 10.08 13.55 32.26
N ILE A 50 9.15 12.65 32.61
CA ILE A 50 9.45 11.46 33.41
C ILE A 50 10.46 10.56 32.70
N LYS A 51 10.31 10.35 31.38
CA LYS A 51 11.26 9.57 30.58
C LYS A 51 12.65 10.22 30.55
N ASP A 52 12.72 11.54 30.50
CA ASP A 52 13.98 12.28 30.50
C ASP A 52 14.65 12.31 31.88
N GLN A 53 13.89 12.36 32.98
CA GLN A 53 14.42 12.24 34.34
C GLN A 53 14.87 10.82 34.69
N ARG A 54 14.15 9.78 34.24
CA ARG A 54 14.52 8.38 34.47
C ARG A 54 15.75 7.93 33.67
N ARG A 55 16.25 8.75 32.75
CA ARG A 55 17.46 8.45 32.00
C ARG A 55 18.68 8.70 32.88
N SER A 56 19.40 7.63 33.19
CA SER A 56 20.75 7.72 33.76
C SER A 56 21.67 8.59 32.88
N PRO A 57 22.64 9.32 33.45
CA PRO A 57 23.65 10.08 32.70
C PRO A 57 24.35 9.25 31.62
N SER A 58 24.58 7.97 31.89
CA SER A 58 25.16 7.01 30.93
C SER A 58 24.24 6.78 29.71
N MET A 59 22.93 6.63 29.94
CA MET A 59 21.96 6.47 28.84
C MET A 59 21.84 7.74 27.99
N ARG A 60 21.93 8.92 28.60
CA ARG A 60 21.96 10.18 27.85
C ARG A 60 23.21 10.28 26.97
N HIS A 61 24.37 9.87 27.48
CA HIS A 61 25.61 9.82 26.71
C HIS A 61 25.53 8.82 25.56
N PHE A 62 25.00 7.62 25.81
CA PHE A 62 24.77 6.60 24.78
C PHE A 62 23.87 7.11 23.65
N ILE A 63 22.75 7.78 23.96
CA ILE A 63 21.85 8.36 22.94
C ILE A 63 22.56 9.42 22.09
N LEU A 64 23.47 10.21 22.67
CA LEU A 64 24.24 11.19 21.91
C LEU A 64 25.28 10.52 21.00
N MET A 65 25.93 9.46 21.49
CA MET A 65 26.86 8.66 20.69
C MET A 65 26.15 7.95 19.54
N THR A 66 25.01 7.33 19.76
CA THR A 66 24.26 6.65 18.68
C THR A 66 23.78 7.63 17.62
N LYS A 67 23.39 8.85 17.99
CA LYS A 67 23.07 9.90 16.99
C LYS A 67 24.27 10.26 16.11
N ARG A 68 25.47 10.37 16.70
CA ARG A 68 26.71 10.65 15.96
C ARG A 68 27.08 9.49 15.05
N VAL A 69 27.01 8.26 15.56
CA VAL A 69 27.25 7.04 14.78
C VAL A 69 26.25 6.93 13.63
N ALA A 70 24.97 7.19 13.86
CA ALA A 70 23.95 7.20 12.81
C ALA A 70 24.24 8.26 11.74
N ALA A 71 24.63 9.47 12.13
CA ALA A 71 25.01 10.53 11.17
C ALA A 71 26.24 10.13 10.35
N ILE A 72 27.27 9.55 10.97
CA ILE A 72 28.47 9.06 10.28
C ILE A 72 28.12 7.92 9.34
N ALA A 73 27.33 6.94 9.79
CA ALA A 73 26.86 5.83 8.97
C ALA A 73 26.07 6.31 7.75
N LEU A 74 25.24 7.35 7.92
CA LEU A 74 24.50 7.97 6.81
C LEU A 74 25.46 8.60 5.79
N VAL A 75 26.45 9.37 6.25
CA VAL A 75 27.48 9.94 5.36
C VAL A 75 28.24 8.85 4.62
N ILE A 76 28.69 7.80 5.31
CA ILE A 76 29.37 6.67 4.69
C ILE A 76 28.45 5.98 3.67
N SER A 77 27.18 5.77 4.00
CA SER A 77 26.22 5.17 3.08
C SER A 77 26.06 5.98 1.80
N VAL A 78 25.93 7.31 1.90
CA VAL A 78 25.79 8.19 0.74
C VAL A 78 27.06 8.17 -0.13
N LEU A 79 28.24 8.20 0.51
CA LEU A 79 29.52 8.14 -0.21
C LEU A 79 29.71 6.79 -0.91
N SER A 80 29.46 5.68 -0.21
CA SER A 80 29.52 4.33 -0.77
C SER A 80 28.56 4.17 -1.95
N PHE A 81 27.32 4.68 -1.81
CA PHE A 81 26.34 4.67 -2.89
C PHE A 81 26.80 5.49 -4.10
N SER A 82 27.38 6.67 -3.86
CA SER A 82 27.92 7.53 -4.93
C SER A 82 29.06 6.83 -5.68
N CYS A 83 29.92 6.09 -4.98
CA CYS A 83 30.98 5.29 -5.60
C CYS A 83 30.44 4.09 -6.40
N LEU A 84 29.32 3.48 -6.01
CA LEU A 84 28.69 2.43 -6.81
C LEU A 84 28.13 2.98 -8.13
N MET A 85 27.65 4.22 -8.12
CA MET A 85 27.09 4.88 -9.32
C MET A 85 28.14 5.31 -10.35
N THR A 86 29.40 5.53 -9.95
CA THR A 86 30.47 5.88 -10.89
C THR A 86 30.93 4.70 -11.74
N VAL A 87 30.85 3.47 -11.20
CA VAL A 87 31.21 2.27 -11.95
C VAL A 87 30.08 1.89 -12.91
N GLU A 88 30.37 1.92 -14.20
CA GLU A 88 29.38 1.71 -15.26
C GLU A 88 28.64 0.37 -15.15
N ALA A 89 29.36 -0.73 -14.93
CA ALA A 89 28.76 -2.05 -14.79
C ALA A 89 27.79 -2.15 -13.61
N TYR A 90 28.12 -1.55 -12.46
CA TYR A 90 27.25 -1.55 -11.29
C TYR A 90 26.06 -0.60 -11.46
N ARG A 91 26.27 0.58 -12.04
CA ARG A 91 25.20 1.55 -12.32
C ARG A 91 24.16 0.96 -13.26
N VAL A 92 24.58 0.36 -14.38
CA VAL A 92 23.66 -0.24 -15.36
C VAL A 92 22.83 -1.33 -14.71
N LYS A 93 23.47 -2.27 -14.00
CA LYS A 93 22.77 -3.36 -13.31
C LYS A 93 21.85 -2.87 -12.20
N PHE A 94 22.24 -1.83 -11.46
CA PHE A 94 21.38 -1.24 -10.44
C PHE A 94 20.16 -0.56 -11.06
N ILE A 95 20.33 0.18 -12.15
CA ILE A 95 19.22 0.79 -12.89
C ILE A 95 18.29 -0.30 -13.39
N GLU A 96 18.82 -1.36 -14.01
CA GLU A 96 18.05 -2.52 -14.48
C GLU A 96 17.19 -3.12 -13.37
N ILE A 97 17.80 -3.50 -12.23
CA ILE A 97 17.09 -4.06 -11.08
C ILE A 97 16.03 -3.09 -10.55
N VAL A 98 16.36 -1.80 -10.44
CA VAL A 98 15.40 -0.78 -9.97
C VAL A 98 14.24 -0.65 -10.96
N THR A 99 14.52 -0.58 -12.26
CA THR A 99 13.48 -0.47 -13.29
C THR A 99 12.62 -1.72 -13.36
N GLU A 100 13.20 -2.91 -13.22
CA GLU A 100 12.48 -4.19 -13.13
C GLU A 100 11.54 -4.19 -11.91
N VAL A 101 12.06 -3.88 -10.72
CA VAL A 101 11.24 -3.81 -9.48
C VAL A 101 10.10 -2.80 -9.59
N PHE A 102 10.27 -1.69 -10.31
CA PHE A 102 9.23 -0.65 -10.42
C PHE A 102 8.27 -0.80 -11.62
N ASN A 103 8.68 -1.47 -12.70
CA ASN A 103 7.90 -1.55 -13.94
C ASN A 103 7.28 -2.93 -14.20
N ASN A 104 7.52 -3.93 -13.36
CA ASN A 104 6.94 -5.27 -13.56
C ASN A 104 5.41 -5.30 -13.39
N THR A 105 4.77 -4.26 -12.86
CA THR A 105 3.32 -4.25 -12.68
C THR A 105 2.72 -2.93 -13.12
N ILE A 106 1.67 -3.00 -13.94
CA ILE A 106 0.83 -1.86 -14.29
C ILE A 106 -0.52 -2.04 -13.63
N ASN A 107 -0.97 -0.99 -12.94
CA ASN A 107 -2.29 -0.94 -12.32
C ASN A 107 -3.18 0.01 -13.11
N PHE A 108 -4.32 -0.49 -13.57
CA PHE A 108 -5.37 0.28 -14.20
C PHE A 108 -6.48 0.54 -13.19
N ILE A 109 -6.73 1.81 -12.92
CA ILE A 109 -7.87 2.26 -12.12
C ILE A 109 -8.85 2.94 -13.07
N ILE A 110 -9.95 2.27 -13.35
CA ILE A 110 -10.99 2.80 -14.25
C ILE A 110 -12.14 3.31 -13.39
N THR A 111 -12.42 4.60 -13.55
CA THR A 111 -13.49 5.30 -12.83
C THR A 111 -14.60 5.65 -13.81
N PRO A 112 -15.87 5.35 -13.50
CA PRO A 112 -17.00 5.72 -14.35
C PRO A 112 -17.08 7.23 -14.52
N LYS A 113 -17.29 7.70 -15.75
CA LYS A 113 -17.48 9.15 -16.03
C LYS A 113 -18.86 9.64 -15.63
N ASP A 114 -19.91 8.83 -15.82
CA ASP A 114 -21.30 9.17 -15.51
C ASP A 114 -21.98 8.02 -14.77
N SER A 115 -22.77 8.37 -13.74
CA SER A 115 -23.39 7.41 -12.82
C SER A 115 -24.61 6.67 -13.39
N SER A 116 -24.76 6.62 -14.72
CA SER A 116 -25.96 6.14 -15.41
C SER A 116 -25.76 4.85 -16.20
N GLY A 117 -24.62 4.16 -16.06
CA GLY A 117 -24.36 2.90 -16.75
C GLY A 117 -25.41 1.84 -16.39
N THR A 118 -26.33 1.57 -17.32
CA THR A 118 -27.28 0.45 -17.30
C THR A 118 -26.81 -0.69 -18.20
N GLY A 119 -25.51 -0.72 -18.52
CA GLY A 119 -24.92 -1.76 -19.33
C GLY A 119 -25.07 -3.12 -18.65
N HIS A 120 -25.20 -4.14 -19.47
CA HIS A 120 -25.15 -5.52 -19.06
C HIS A 120 -24.44 -6.31 -20.16
N VAL A 121 -23.83 -7.42 -19.76
CA VAL A 121 -23.16 -8.37 -20.64
C VAL A 121 -23.69 -9.74 -20.28
N GLU A 122 -24.47 -10.32 -21.19
CA GLU A 122 -25.02 -11.66 -21.01
C GLU A 122 -23.98 -12.73 -21.36
N ASP A 123 -23.22 -12.53 -22.43
CA ASP A 123 -22.24 -13.50 -22.92
C ASP A 123 -21.17 -12.88 -23.83
N VAL A 124 -20.13 -13.66 -24.11
CA VAL A 124 -19.09 -13.37 -25.10
C VAL A 124 -19.10 -14.49 -26.16
N ILE A 125 -19.31 -14.11 -27.42
CA ILE A 125 -19.21 -15.03 -28.57
C ILE A 125 -17.92 -14.74 -29.34
N PHE A 126 -17.30 -15.81 -29.85
CA PHE A 126 -16.15 -15.76 -30.73
C PHE A 126 -16.53 -16.13 -32.15
N GLY A 127 -16.28 -15.22 -33.11
CA GLY A 127 -16.29 -15.54 -34.54
C GLY A 127 -15.08 -16.39 -34.96
N TYR A 128 -14.04 -16.44 -34.13
CA TYR A 128 -12.86 -17.27 -34.30
C TYR A 128 -12.26 -17.60 -32.93
N LEU A 129 -11.98 -18.88 -32.72
CA LEU A 129 -11.18 -19.41 -31.63
C LEU A 129 -10.33 -20.55 -32.21
N PRO A 130 -9.05 -20.69 -31.84
CA PRO A 130 -8.25 -21.86 -32.19
C PRO A 130 -8.97 -23.19 -31.88
N GLU A 131 -8.89 -24.16 -32.80
CA GLU A 131 -9.68 -25.40 -32.75
C GLU A 131 -9.38 -26.28 -31.53
N ASP A 132 -8.19 -26.12 -30.96
CA ASP A 132 -7.65 -26.90 -29.84
C ASP A 132 -7.95 -26.29 -28.47
N LEU A 133 -8.46 -25.06 -28.41
CA LEU A 133 -8.89 -24.42 -27.17
C LEU A 133 -10.26 -24.94 -26.72
N VAL A 134 -10.35 -25.29 -25.45
CA VAL A 134 -11.60 -25.72 -24.81
C VAL A 134 -11.87 -24.83 -23.61
N GLU A 135 -13.13 -24.40 -23.44
CA GLU A 135 -13.56 -23.67 -22.25
C GLU A 135 -13.42 -24.58 -21.02
N ILE A 136 -12.64 -24.14 -20.04
CA ILE A 136 -12.39 -24.89 -18.80
C ILE A 136 -12.99 -24.23 -17.57
N ASP A 137 -13.25 -22.92 -17.62
CA ASP A 137 -13.89 -22.19 -16.52
C ASP A 137 -14.70 -20.99 -17.03
N ARG A 138 -15.78 -20.69 -16.31
CA ARG A 138 -16.65 -19.54 -16.57
C ARG A 138 -17.19 -19.00 -15.25
N LEU A 139 -17.04 -17.69 -15.08
CA LEU A 139 -17.44 -16.98 -13.88
C LEU A 139 -18.24 -15.73 -14.27
N GLU A 140 -19.54 -15.75 -13.98
CA GLU A 140 -20.44 -14.63 -14.23
C GLU A 140 -20.58 -13.77 -12.97
N MET A 141 -20.51 -12.44 -13.15
CA MET A 141 -20.75 -11.48 -12.08
C MET A 141 -22.25 -11.26 -11.92
N SER A 142 -22.68 -10.96 -10.69
CA SER A 142 -24.08 -10.68 -10.38
C SER A 142 -24.68 -9.59 -11.27
N TYR A 143 -25.96 -9.75 -11.63
CA TYR A 143 -26.71 -8.77 -12.44
C TYR A 143 -26.08 -8.49 -13.81
N ASP A 144 -25.43 -9.49 -14.40
CA ASP A 144 -24.86 -9.44 -15.75
C ASP A 144 -23.86 -8.27 -15.90
N GLN A 145 -23.14 -7.95 -14.82
CA GLN A 145 -22.18 -6.83 -14.77
C GLN A 145 -20.80 -7.20 -15.30
N GLY A 146 -20.59 -8.45 -15.67
CA GLY A 146 -19.31 -8.91 -16.17
C GLY A 146 -19.24 -10.43 -16.18
N LEU A 147 -18.23 -10.93 -16.87
CA LEU A 147 -17.94 -12.34 -16.93
C LEU A 147 -16.44 -12.55 -17.15
N THR A 148 -15.96 -13.69 -16.70
CA THR A 148 -14.63 -14.22 -17.03
C THR A 148 -14.81 -15.58 -17.68
N VAL A 149 -14.24 -15.78 -18.86
CA VAL A 149 -14.21 -17.10 -19.52
C VAL A 149 -12.76 -17.49 -19.77
N THR A 150 -12.41 -18.69 -19.35
CA THR A 150 -11.06 -19.25 -19.47
C THR A 150 -11.05 -20.43 -20.41
N TYR A 151 -10.17 -20.39 -21.40
CA TYR A 151 -9.91 -21.48 -22.32
C TYR A 151 -8.50 -22.02 -22.11
N ALA A 152 -8.33 -23.32 -22.32
CA ALA A 152 -7.03 -23.97 -22.30
C ALA A 152 -6.81 -24.83 -23.54
N ASP A 153 -5.58 -24.82 -24.06
CA ASP A 153 -5.14 -25.75 -25.10
C ASP A 153 -4.70 -27.09 -24.48
N PRO A 154 -4.38 -28.13 -25.29
CA PRO A 154 -3.93 -29.42 -24.78
C PRO A 154 -2.58 -29.38 -24.05
N ASP A 155 -1.76 -28.37 -24.32
CA ASP A 155 -0.47 -28.14 -23.66
C ASP A 155 -0.62 -27.37 -22.33
N GLY A 156 -1.85 -26.94 -22.02
CA GLY A 156 -2.22 -26.22 -20.80
C GLY A 156 -2.06 -24.70 -20.88
N LYS A 157 -1.82 -24.14 -22.07
CA LYS A 157 -1.73 -22.69 -22.26
C LYS A 157 -3.09 -22.05 -22.15
N LEU A 158 -3.13 -20.91 -21.47
CA LEU A 158 -4.38 -20.25 -21.14
C LEU A 158 -4.73 -19.08 -22.05
N LEU A 159 -6.02 -18.88 -22.24
CA LEU A 159 -6.63 -17.70 -22.82
C LEU A 159 -7.80 -17.30 -21.92
N ASP A 160 -7.65 -16.19 -21.21
CA ASP A 160 -8.66 -15.62 -20.33
C ASP A 160 -9.27 -14.39 -20.98
N ILE A 161 -10.59 -14.32 -21.00
CA ILE A 161 -11.35 -13.15 -21.42
C ILE A 161 -12.10 -12.63 -20.21
N TYR A 162 -11.73 -11.43 -19.78
CA TYR A 162 -12.39 -10.68 -18.73
C TYR A 162 -13.19 -9.55 -19.36
N VAL A 163 -14.49 -9.49 -19.04
CA VAL A 163 -15.37 -8.38 -19.43
C VAL A 163 -16.04 -7.83 -18.18
N GLU A 164 -16.01 -6.52 -18.00
CA GLU A 164 -16.72 -5.83 -16.93
C GLU A 164 -17.46 -4.61 -17.47
N VAL A 165 -18.70 -4.44 -17.04
CA VAL A 165 -19.47 -3.22 -17.30
C VAL A 165 -18.95 -2.09 -16.41
N ILE A 166 -18.57 -0.98 -17.03
CA ILE A 166 -18.14 0.25 -16.35
C ILE A 166 -19.39 0.96 -15.83
N SER A 167 -19.84 0.57 -14.63
CA SER A 167 -21.04 1.12 -13.99
C SER A 167 -20.70 2.18 -12.95
N GLY A 168 -21.58 3.17 -12.77
CA GLY A 168 -21.40 4.30 -11.84
C GLY A 168 -21.10 3.97 -10.37
N GLN A 169 -21.22 2.70 -9.97
CA GLN A 169 -21.06 2.25 -8.59
C GLN A 169 -19.78 1.43 -8.38
N SER A 170 -19.09 1.01 -9.44
CA SER A 170 -17.87 0.19 -9.36
C SER A 170 -16.64 0.98 -9.82
N VAL A 171 -15.55 0.85 -9.06
CA VAL A 171 -14.20 1.22 -9.53
C VAL A 171 -13.52 -0.08 -9.89
N THR A 172 -13.12 -0.21 -11.15
CA THR A 172 -12.35 -1.35 -11.62
C THR A 172 -10.88 -1.11 -11.32
N ASP A 173 -10.26 -2.06 -10.59
CA ASP A 173 -8.84 -2.07 -10.27
C ASP A 173 -8.23 -3.36 -10.83
N ILE A 174 -7.43 -3.22 -11.88
CA ILE A 174 -6.76 -4.34 -12.55
C ILE A 174 -5.27 -4.15 -12.42
N SER A 175 -4.59 -5.13 -11.83
CA SER A 175 -3.13 -5.18 -11.75
C SER A 175 -2.61 -6.27 -12.67
N ILE A 176 -1.79 -5.90 -13.66
CA ILE A 176 -1.23 -6.83 -14.65
C ILE A 176 0.29 -6.87 -14.48
N ASN A 177 0.84 -8.08 -14.42
CA ASN A 177 2.28 -8.28 -14.50
C ASN A 177 2.73 -8.10 -15.96
N VAL A 178 3.59 -7.13 -16.23
CA VAL A 178 4.06 -6.79 -17.59
C VAL A 178 5.59 -6.85 -17.68
N GLU A 179 6.21 -7.70 -16.87
CA GLU A 179 7.66 -7.89 -16.83
C GLU A 179 8.23 -8.16 -18.23
N GLY A 180 9.05 -7.23 -18.71
CA GLY A 180 9.68 -7.32 -20.04
C GLY A 180 8.75 -7.09 -21.23
N ALA A 181 7.51 -6.64 -21.01
CA ALA A 181 6.54 -6.44 -22.08
C ALA A 181 6.88 -5.24 -22.97
N VAL A 182 6.65 -5.40 -24.28
CA VAL A 182 6.59 -4.30 -25.24
C VAL A 182 5.17 -3.75 -25.26
N VAL A 183 5.03 -2.43 -25.11
CA VAL A 183 3.73 -1.74 -25.16
C VAL A 183 3.48 -1.21 -26.56
N SER A 184 2.28 -1.45 -27.09
CA SER A 184 1.84 -0.88 -28.37
C SER A 184 0.36 -0.53 -28.34
N ASN A 185 -0.03 0.52 -29.09
CA ASN A 185 -1.42 0.84 -29.34
C ASN A 185 -1.84 0.21 -30.67
N ILE A 186 -2.93 -0.54 -30.65
CA ILE A 186 -3.50 -1.21 -31.82
C ILE A 186 -4.99 -0.89 -31.95
N MET A 187 -5.59 -1.22 -33.09
CA MET A 187 -7.04 -1.07 -33.29
C MET A 187 -7.69 -2.44 -33.29
N ILE A 188 -8.70 -2.62 -32.44
CA ILE A 188 -9.54 -3.83 -32.39
C ILE A 188 -10.98 -3.40 -32.65
N ASN A 189 -11.58 -3.86 -33.75
CA ASN A 189 -12.97 -3.55 -34.12
C ASN A 189 -13.33 -2.05 -34.13
N GLY A 190 -12.35 -1.19 -34.44
CA GLY A 190 -12.53 0.27 -34.47
C GLY A 190 -12.30 0.98 -33.14
N ASN A 191 -12.03 0.23 -32.05
CA ASN A 191 -11.66 0.75 -30.75
C ASN A 191 -10.13 0.77 -30.58
N GLU A 192 -9.60 1.79 -29.89
CA GLU A 192 -8.18 1.85 -29.54
C GLU A 192 -7.90 0.89 -28.37
N ALA A 193 -6.96 -0.02 -28.58
CA ALA A 193 -6.57 -1.03 -27.62
C ALA A 193 -5.09 -0.87 -27.25
N THR A 194 -4.77 -1.11 -25.98
CA THR A 194 -3.38 -1.19 -25.52
C THR A 194 -2.98 -2.66 -25.43
N ALA A 195 -1.87 -3.00 -26.08
CA ALA A 195 -1.29 -4.34 -26.07
C ALA A 195 0.03 -4.35 -25.29
N TYR A 196 0.16 -5.30 -24.37
CA TYR A 196 1.39 -5.61 -23.65
C TYR A 196 1.83 -7.01 -24.04
N THR A 197 2.98 -7.13 -24.70
CA THR A 197 3.44 -8.42 -25.25
C THR A 197 4.79 -8.80 -24.66
N GLY A 198 4.81 -9.92 -23.94
CA GLY A 198 6.01 -10.57 -23.44
C GLY A 198 6.55 -11.63 -24.41
N ALA A 199 7.45 -12.49 -23.94
CA ALA A 199 8.00 -13.57 -24.76
C ALA A 199 7.00 -14.71 -24.99
N ASP A 200 6.15 -14.98 -24.01
CA ASP A 200 5.23 -16.11 -23.91
C ASP A 200 3.81 -15.70 -23.49
N TYR A 201 3.54 -14.40 -23.39
CA TYR A 201 2.23 -13.88 -23.03
C TYR A 201 1.86 -12.61 -23.83
N ALA A 202 0.56 -12.34 -23.93
CA ALA A 202 -0.01 -11.12 -24.44
C ALA A 202 -1.21 -10.68 -23.59
N TYR A 203 -1.24 -9.40 -23.22
CA TYR A 203 -2.40 -8.74 -22.64
C TYR A 203 -2.95 -7.73 -23.63
N LEU A 204 -4.24 -7.79 -23.92
CA LEU A 204 -4.94 -6.82 -24.76
C LEU A 204 -6.06 -6.19 -23.94
N MET A 205 -6.08 -4.86 -23.85
CA MET A 205 -7.11 -4.16 -23.10
C MET A 205 -7.71 -3.01 -23.91
N TRP A 206 -9.03 -2.94 -23.95
CA TRP A 206 -9.75 -1.84 -24.60
C TRP A 206 -11.15 -1.65 -24.00
N GLU A 207 -11.71 -0.48 -24.25
CA GLU A 207 -13.09 -0.15 -23.92
C GLU A 207 -13.96 -0.36 -25.17
N ASP A 208 -15.04 -1.13 -25.04
CA ASP A 208 -16.10 -1.22 -26.04
C ASP A 208 -17.40 -0.64 -25.48
N LYS A 209 -17.67 0.63 -25.81
CA LYS A 209 -18.78 1.45 -25.29
C LYS A 209 -18.71 1.65 -23.78
N ASP A 210 -19.40 0.80 -23.02
CA ASP A 210 -19.55 0.84 -21.56
C ASP A 210 -19.00 -0.44 -20.90
N CYS A 211 -18.27 -1.25 -21.66
CA CYS A 211 -17.63 -2.47 -21.18
C CYS A 211 -16.12 -2.34 -21.32
N LEU A 212 -15.39 -2.68 -20.27
CA LEU A 212 -13.96 -2.94 -20.33
C LEU A 212 -13.76 -4.39 -20.75
N ILE A 213 -12.89 -4.62 -21.73
CA ILE A 213 -12.47 -5.96 -22.14
C ILE A 213 -10.97 -6.07 -21.91
N LEU A 214 -10.57 -7.15 -21.22
CA LEU A 214 -9.18 -7.56 -21.04
C LEU A 214 -9.04 -9.01 -21.50
N ILE A 215 -8.13 -9.25 -22.44
CA ILE A 215 -7.66 -10.59 -22.80
C ILE A 215 -6.29 -10.79 -22.18
N THR A 216 -6.13 -11.91 -21.49
CA THR A 216 -4.83 -12.45 -21.07
C THR A 216 -4.60 -13.74 -21.86
N SER A 217 -3.46 -13.88 -22.51
CA SER A 217 -3.22 -15.03 -23.37
C SER A 217 -1.77 -15.49 -23.31
N GLU A 218 -1.56 -16.79 -23.25
CA GLU A 218 -0.25 -17.45 -23.44
C GLU A 218 -0.07 -17.95 -24.90
N LEU A 219 -1.00 -17.58 -25.78
CA LEU A 219 -0.95 -17.88 -27.20
C LEU A 219 -0.01 -16.90 -27.92
N PRO A 220 0.47 -17.24 -29.12
CA PRO A 220 1.22 -16.30 -29.94
C PRO A 220 0.42 -15.02 -30.19
N TYR A 221 1.10 -13.87 -30.13
CA TYR A 221 0.49 -12.54 -30.28
C TYR A 221 -0.46 -12.41 -31.48
N GLU A 222 -0.10 -12.98 -32.64
CA GLU A 222 -0.93 -12.94 -33.84
C GLU A 222 -2.26 -13.70 -33.67
N GLU A 223 -2.24 -14.84 -32.98
CA GLU A 223 -3.46 -15.60 -32.66
C GLU A 223 -4.31 -14.84 -31.64
N THR A 224 -3.70 -14.26 -30.60
CA THR A 224 -4.41 -13.45 -29.61
C THR A 224 -5.13 -12.27 -30.25
N ILE A 225 -4.49 -11.55 -31.18
CA ILE A 225 -5.14 -10.45 -31.94
C ILE A 225 -6.31 -10.98 -32.76
N LYS A 226 -6.13 -12.11 -33.44
CA LYS A 226 -7.16 -12.68 -34.31
C LYS A 226 -8.39 -13.10 -33.51
N VAL A 227 -8.20 -13.69 -32.32
CA VAL A 227 -9.30 -13.94 -31.36
C VAL A 227 -9.96 -12.63 -30.97
N ALA A 228 -9.19 -11.63 -30.53
CA ALA A 228 -9.71 -10.35 -30.06
C ALA A 228 -10.55 -9.60 -31.12
N GLN A 229 -10.12 -9.62 -32.38
CA GLN A 229 -10.86 -9.04 -33.50
C GLN A 229 -12.19 -9.74 -33.79
N ASN A 230 -12.33 -11.00 -33.37
CA ASN A 230 -13.54 -11.78 -33.60
C ASN A 230 -14.41 -11.93 -32.34
N ILE A 231 -14.12 -11.18 -31.27
CA ILE A 231 -15.00 -11.10 -30.09
C ILE A 231 -16.25 -10.27 -30.40
N GLN A 232 -17.40 -10.77 -29.96
CA GLN A 232 -18.68 -10.08 -29.95
C GLN A 232 -19.34 -10.23 -28.58
N LEU A 233 -19.72 -9.10 -27.97
CA LEU A 233 -20.47 -9.09 -26.71
C LEU A 233 -21.97 -9.24 -26.98
N ILE A 234 -22.63 -10.14 -26.25
CA ILE A 234 -24.09 -10.19 -26.15
C ILE A 234 -24.52 -9.25 -25.02
N ARG A 235 -25.46 -8.36 -25.36
CA ARG A 235 -26.09 -7.37 -24.49
C ARG A 235 -27.56 -7.28 -24.86
#